data_AF-A0A946BD91-F1
#
_entry.id   AF-A0A946BD91-F1
#
_cell.length_a   1.000
_cell.length_b   1.000
_cell.length_c   1.000
_cell.angle_alpha   90.00
_cell.angle_beta   90.00
_cell.angle_gamma   90.00
#
_symmetry.space_group_name_H-M   'P 1'
#
loop_
_entity.id
_entity.type
_entity.pdbx_description
1 polymer ?
#
loop_
_entity_poly.entity_id
_entity_poly.type
_entity_poly.pdbx_seq_one_letter_code
_entity_poly.pdbx_strand_id
1 'polypeptide(L)'
;MSIELVTLIMFGGLIACLLLGIPLAWSLGGVSILVSCIQWGPGSLMVVVYNTFGCMWSIVLVAIPLFMAMGLLMEKSGIAEALFETIHRWSGSMRGGIAM
;
A
#
# COMPACT_ATOMS: atom_id res chain seq x y z
N MET A 1 16.81 9.07 -25.83
CA MET A 1 16.98 7.63 -26.14
C MET A 1 15.73 7.10 -26.86
N SER A 2 15.84 6.04 -27.66
CA SER A 2 14.66 5.36 -28.24
C SER A 2 13.77 4.76 -27.15
N ILE A 3 12.46 4.67 -27.40
CA ILE A 3 11.47 4.20 -26.41
C ILE A 3 11.74 2.74 -26.01
N GLU A 4 12.16 1.92 -26.98
CA GLU A 4 12.55 0.52 -26.78
C GLU A 4 13.71 0.39 -25.78
N LEU A 5 14.73 1.23 -25.89
CA LEU A 5 15.88 1.18 -24.99
C LEU A 5 15.50 1.64 -23.57
N VAL A 6 14.68 2.68 -23.45
CA VAL A 6 14.21 3.18 -22.15
C VAL A 6 13.39 2.11 -21.42
N THR A 7 12.46 1.46 -22.12
CA THR A 7 11.63 0.41 -21.53
C THR A 7 12.47 -0.80 -21.08
N LEU A 8 13.45 -1.20 -21.89
CA LEU A 8 14.36 -2.31 -21.55
C LEU A 8 15.21 -1.98 -20.31
N ILE A 9 15.73 -0.75 -20.22
CA ILE A 9 16.50 -0.29 -19.05
C ILE A 9 15.62 -0.22 -17.79
N MET A 10 14.40 0.31 -17.88
CA MET A 10 13.51 0.39 -16.71
C MET A 10 13.10 -0.99 -16.21
N PHE A 11 12.69 -1.88 -17.11
CA PHE A 11 12.23 -3.22 -16.72
C PHE A 11 13.39 -4.11 -16.28
N GLY A 12 14.50 -4.08 -17.03
CA GLY A 12 15.72 -4.82 -16.69
C GLY A 12 16.35 -4.33 -15.38
N GLY A 13 16.41 -3.02 -15.17
CA GLY A 13 16.91 -2.42 -13.93
C GLY A 13 16.06 -2.80 -12.72
N LEU A 14 14.72 -2.78 -12.88
CA LEU A 14 13.81 -3.22 -11.83
C LEU A 14 14.03 -4.69 -11.46
N ILE A 15 14.06 -5.59 -12.45
CA ILE A 15 14.30 -7.03 -12.22
C ILE A 15 15.65 -7.24 -11.52
N ALA A 16 16.71 -6.57 -11.98
CA ALA A 16 18.02 -6.66 -11.35
C ALA A 16 17.99 -6.24 -9.88
N CYS A 17 17.33 -5.11 -9.55
CA CYS A 17 17.18 -4.67 -8.16
C CYS A 17 16.39 -5.67 -7.30
N LEU A 18 15.33 -6.27 -7.83
CA LEU A 18 14.58 -7.30 -7.10
C LEU A 18 15.41 -8.58 -6.87
N LEU A 19 16.20 -9.02 -7.85
CA LEU A 19 17.09 -10.18 -7.71
C LEU A 19 18.17 -9.96 -6.66
N LEU A 20 18.63 -8.71 -6.48
CA LEU A 20 19.54 -8.32 -5.41
C LEU A 20 18.87 -8.26 -4.03
N GLY A 21 17.56 -8.49 -3.93
CA GLY A 21 16.81 -8.46 -2.68
C GLY A 21 16.48 -7.04 -2.19
N ILE A 22 16.61 -6.02 -3.04
CA ILE A 22 16.26 -4.64 -2.68
C ILE A 22 14.73 -4.55 -2.54
N PRO A 23 14.20 -3.95 -1.45
CA PRO A 23 12.76 -3.81 -1.27
C PRO A 23 12.10 -3.12 -2.47
N LEU A 24 10.89 -3.58 -2.82
CA LEU A 24 10.18 -3.16 -4.02
C LEU A 24 10.05 -1.64 -4.14
N ALA A 25 9.74 -0.95 -3.02
CA ALA A 25 9.59 0.50 -2.99
C ALA A 25 10.85 1.25 -3.46
N TRP A 26 12.02 0.82 -2.98
CA TRP A 26 13.31 1.41 -3.35
C TRP A 26 13.71 1.06 -4.78
N SER A 27 13.38 -0.15 -5.22
CA SER A 27 13.64 -0.61 -6.58
C SER A 27 12.85 0.20 -7.62
N LEU A 28 11.53 0.35 -7.41
CA LEU A 28 10.64 1.12 -8.29
C LEU A 28 11.03 2.60 -8.33
N GLY A 29 11.20 3.22 -7.15
CA GLY A 29 11.55 4.63 -7.05
C GLY A 29 12.94 4.93 -7.61
N GLY A 30 13.94 4.14 -7.23
CA GLY A 30 15.33 4.35 -7.62
C GLY A 30 15.55 4.21 -9.13
N VAL A 31 15.05 3.14 -9.75
CA VAL A 31 15.15 2.94 -11.20
C VAL A 31 14.40 4.04 -11.96
N SER A 32 13.20 4.42 -11.49
CA SER A 32 12.42 5.50 -12.09
C SER A 32 13.14 6.85 -12.05
N ILE A 33 13.72 7.20 -10.90
CA ILE A 33 14.46 8.45 -10.70
C ILE A 33 15.72 8.49 -11.56
N LEU A 34 16.51 7.42 -11.56
CA LEU A 34 17.75 7.34 -12.32
C LEU A 34 17.51 7.48 -13.82
N VAL A 35 16.55 6.73 -14.37
CA VAL A 35 16.23 6.77 -15.80
C VAL A 35 15.61 8.11 -16.18
N SER A 36 14.72 8.67 -15.35
CA SER A 36 14.12 9.98 -15.60
C SER A 36 15.17 11.10 -15.62
N CYS A 37 16.13 11.06 -14.69
CA CYS A 37 17.21 12.04 -14.61
C CYS A 37 18.15 11.95 -15.82
N ILE A 38 18.45 10.75 -16.31
CA ILE A 38 19.27 10.55 -17.51
C ILE A 38 18.55 11.02 -18.79
N GLN A 39 17.24 10.76 -18.90
CA GLN A 39 16.47 11.05 -20.11
C GLN A 39 16.03 12.52 -20.23
N TRP A 40 15.61 13.12 -19.11
CA TRP A 40 15.02 14.46 -19.07
C TRP A 40 15.81 15.46 -18.22
N GLY A 41 16.95 15.04 -17.66
CA GLY A 41 17.80 15.89 -16.82
C GLY A 41 17.29 16.06 -15.39
N PRO A 42 18.00 16.87 -14.57
CA PRO A 42 17.66 17.08 -13.15
C PRO A 42 16.27 17.69 -12.91
N GLY A 43 15.70 18.40 -13.90
CA GLY A 43 14.35 18.97 -13.81
C GLY A 43 13.24 17.91 -13.69
N SER A 44 13.50 16.67 -14.11
CA SER A 44 12.54 15.56 -13.99
C SER A 44 12.23 15.16 -12.55
N LEU A 45 13.10 15.49 -11.59
CA LEU A 45 12.92 15.19 -10.17
C LEU A 45 11.66 15.87 -9.61
N MET A 46 11.24 17.00 -10.18
CA MET A 46 10.00 17.67 -9.77
C MET A 46 8.77 16.79 -9.99
N VAL A 47 8.77 15.92 -11.01
CA VAL A 47 7.66 14.98 -11.26
C VAL A 47 7.50 14.02 -10.08
N VAL A 48 8.60 13.56 -9.51
CA VAL A 48 8.59 12.67 -8.33
C VAL A 48 7.99 13.38 -7.13
N VAL A 49 8.36 14.65 -6.93
CA VAL A 49 7.83 15.50 -5.87
C VAL A 49 6.31 15.66 -6.04
N TYR A 50 5.85 16.06 -7.23
CA TYR A 50 4.42 16.24 -7.50
C TYR A 50 3.60 14.96 -7.29
N ASN A 51 4.09 13.81 -7.76
CA ASN A 51 3.40 12.54 -7.56
C ASN A 51 3.37 12.13 -6.08
N THR A 52 4.45 12.38 -5.34
CA THR A 52 4.51 12.07 -3.90
C THR A 52 3.50 12.93 -3.13
N PHE A 53 3.50 14.25 -3.35
CA PHE A 53 2.51 15.14 -2.74
C PHE A 53 1.08 14.76 -3.14
N GLY A 54 0.85 14.38 -4.40
CA GLY A 54 -0.45 13.88 -4.86
C GLY A 54 -0.91 12.65 -4.08
N CYS A 55 -0.03 11.67 -3.87
CA CYS A 55 -0.32 10.49 -3.07
C CYS A 55 -0.64 10.84 -1.60
N MET A 56 0.08 11.80 -1.00
CA MET A 56 -0.17 12.23 0.38
C MET A 56 -1.56 12.83 0.57
N TRP A 57 -2.10 13.48 -0.46
CA TRP A 57 -3.46 14.04 -0.48
C TRP A 57 -4.56 13.02 -0.81
N SER A 58 -4.20 11.74 -0.97
CA SER A 58 -5.18 10.69 -1.27
C SER A 58 -6.15 10.47 -0.10
N ILE A 59 -7.45 10.48 -0.42
CA ILE A 59 -8.51 10.15 0.53
C ILE A 59 -8.36 8.73 1.11
N VAL A 60 -7.67 7.84 0.40
CA VAL A 60 -7.37 6.48 0.85
C VAL A 60 -6.47 6.49 2.09
N LEU A 61 -5.47 7.38 2.14
CA LEU A 61 -4.60 7.49 3.31
C LEU A 61 -5.35 8.04 4.52
N VAL A 62 -6.34 8.91 4.30
CA VAL A 62 -7.24 9.42 5.35
C VAL A 62 -8.17 8.32 5.88
N ALA A 63 -8.54 7.33 5.07
CA ALA A 63 -9.36 6.21 5.51
C ALA A 63 -8.67 5.35 6.60
N ILE A 64 -7.33 5.24 6.58
CA ILE A 64 -6.57 4.43 7.54
C ILE A 64 -6.75 4.91 8.99
N PRO A 65 -6.47 6.17 9.36
CA PRO A 65 -6.67 6.66 10.73
C PRO A 65 -8.15 6.68 11.12
N LEU A 66 -9.06 6.99 10.19
CA LEU A 66 -10.50 6.95 10.47
C LEU A 66 -10.99 5.53 10.76
N PHE A 67 -10.49 4.54 10.02
CA PHE A 67 -10.77 3.13 10.28
C PHE A 67 -10.21 2.68 11.63
N MET A 68 -8.97 3.07 11.96
CA MET A 68 -8.39 2.80 13.27
C MET A 68 -9.20 3.47 14.40
N ALA A 69 -9.67 4.71 14.19
CA ALA A 69 -10.52 5.41 15.16
C ALA A 69 -11.86 4.69 15.36
N MET A 70 -12.52 4.26 14.29
CA MET A 70 -13.74 3.44 14.37
C MET A 70 -13.48 2.13 15.14
N GLY A 71 -12.37 1.44 14.85
CA GLY A 71 -11.99 0.23 15.55
C GLY A 71 -11.81 0.46 17.05
N LEU A 72 -11.08 1.51 17.43
CA LEU A 72 -10.88 1.92 18.83
C LEU A 72 -12.19 2.28 19.53
N LEU A 73 -13.09 3.02 18.86
CA LEU A 73 -14.40 3.35 19.42
C LEU A 73 -15.24 2.09 19.62
N MET A 74 -15.21 1.14 18.69
CA MET A 74 -15.94 -0.13 18.78
C MET A 74 -15.41 -1.02 19.90
N GLU A 75 -14.09 -1.04 20.13
CA GLU A 75 -13.44 -1.73 21.24
C GLU A 75 -13.84 -1.10 22.58
N LYS A 76 -13.73 0.22 22.72
CA LYS A 76 -14.02 0.92 23.99
C LYS A 76 -15.49 0.94 24.38
N SER A 77 -16.39 0.84 23.40
CA SER A 77 -17.85 0.81 23.64
C SER A 77 -18.39 -0.59 23.95
N GLY A 78 -17.56 -1.64 23.89
CA GLY A 78 -18.00 -3.03 24.08
C GLY A 78 -18.89 -3.57 22.96
N ILE A 79 -19.09 -2.80 21.88
CA ILE A 79 -19.91 -3.21 20.73
C ILE A 79 -19.29 -4.43 20.05
N ALA A 80 -17.96 -4.51 19.99
CA ALA A 80 -17.26 -5.67 19.41
C ALA A 80 -17.63 -6.98 20.14
N GLU A 81 -17.67 -6.96 21.47
CA GLU A 81 -18.00 -8.12 22.31
C GLU A 81 -19.48 -8.49 22.20
N ALA A 82 -20.37 -7.49 22.24
CA ALA A 82 -21.81 -7.68 22.07
C ALA A 82 -22.16 -8.28 20.69
N LEU A 83 -21.48 -7.83 19.64
CA LEU A 83 -21.60 -8.39 18.30
C LEU A 83 -21.14 -9.84 18.25
N PHE A 84 -19.99 -10.16 18.87
CA PHE A 84 -19.47 -11.52 18.93
C PHE A 84 -20.45 -12.46 19.66
N GLU A 85 -20.98 -12.04 20.81
CA GLU A 85 -21.97 -12.81 21.56
C GLU A 85 -23.26 -13.02 20.75
N THR A 86 -23.72 -12.00 20.02
CA THR A 86 -24.91 -12.10 19.16
C THR A 86 -24.68 -13.11 18.02
N ILE A 87 -23.53 -13.06 17.36
CA ILE A 87 -23.14 -14.01 16.31
C ILE A 87 -23.03 -15.44 16.88
N HIS A 88 -22.46 -15.59 18.07
CA HIS A 88 -22.35 -16.88 18.75
C HIS A 88 -23.73 -17.47 19.08
N ARG A 89 -24.63 -16.68 19.68
CA ARG A 89 -26.01 -17.10 19.96
C ARG A 89 -26.78 -17.44 18.68
N TRP A 90 -26.57 -16.70 17.59
CA TRP A 90 -27.19 -16.97 16.30
C TRP A 90 -26.65 -18.26 15.64
N SER A 91 -25.34 -18.50 15.76
CA SER A 91 -24.69 -19.72 15.26
C SER A 91 -24.90 -20.95 16.15
N GLY A 92 -25.40 -20.79 17.39
CA GLY A 92 -25.62 -21.88 18.35
C GLY A 92 -26.59 -22.98 17.89
N SER A 93 -27.40 -22.73 16.86
CA SER A 93 -28.26 -23.78 16.26
C SER A 93 -27.49 -24.71 15.29
N MET A 94 -26.29 -24.35 14.84
CA MET A 94 -25.42 -25.19 14.03
C MET A 94 -24.61 -26.13 14.91
N ARG A 95 -24.91 -27.43 14.85
CA ARG A 95 -24.17 -28.51 15.52
C ARG A 95 -22.69 -28.46 15.11
N GLY A 96 -21.82 -28.05 16.03
CA GLY A 96 -20.35 -27.95 15.83
C GLY A 96 -19.76 -26.54 15.97
N GLY A 97 -20.56 -25.50 16.20
CA GLY A 97 -20.08 -24.12 16.35
C GLY A 97 -19.42 -23.86 17.71
N ILE A 98 -18.10 -24.05 17.77
CA ILE A 98 -17.17 -23.64 18.84
C ILE A 98 -17.69 -23.80 20.27
N ALA A 99 -17.68 -25.04 20.74
CA ALA A 99 -17.68 -25.36 22.15
C ALA A 99 -16.44 -24.77 22.84
N MET A 100 -16.66 -23.86 23.78
CA MET A 100 -16.09 -23.95 25.13
C MET A 100 -17.24 -23.90 26.13
#